data_AF-J3LJR8-F1
#
_entry.id   AF-J3LJR8-F1
#
_cell.length_a   1.000
_cell.length_b   1.000
_cell.length_c   1.000
_cell.angle_alpha   90.00
_cell.angle_beta   90.00
_cell.angle_gamma   90.00
#
_symmetry.space_group_name_H-M   'P 1'
#
loop_
_entity.id
_entity.type
_entity.pdbx_description
1 polymer ?
#
loop_
_entity_poly.entity_id
_entity_poly.type
_entity_poly.pdbx_seq_one_letter_code
_entity_poly.pdbx_strand_id
1 'polypeptide(L)'
;MTVESALKLLGVAEGASFDDILRAKSAVLASCKDDQDAVAQVEAAYDMLLMQSLSQRRAGKVVDNSIRYADVKPVKSAGSGTVPQWMQATMKNAPVTFEVPSSSSLGIQSCVYGALMVFTYASGSSTSLPSTYTSADVPGFILATGFGASLYFLTKKNMNLGKAALITVGGLAVGATVGSAVENWLQVDVVPFLGVHSPAVVVSEFILFSQLLVSLFVR
;
A
#
# COMPACT_ATOMS: atom_id res chain seq x y z
N MET A 1 13.32 -10.93 30.55
CA MET A 1 13.62 -9.60 31.13
C MET A 1 12.71 -8.59 30.44
N THR A 2 12.03 -7.70 31.18
CA THR A 2 11.08 -6.70 30.64
C THR A 2 11.74 -5.32 30.51
N VAL A 3 11.17 -4.41 29.72
CA VAL A 3 11.70 -3.05 29.52
C VAL A 3 11.86 -2.30 30.85
N GLU A 4 10.85 -2.38 31.72
CA GLU A 4 10.88 -1.78 33.06
C GLU A 4 12.02 -2.33 33.93
N SER A 5 12.28 -3.64 33.85
CA SER A 5 13.41 -4.27 34.54
C SER A 5 14.76 -3.82 33.99
N ALA A 6 14.87 -3.56 32.67
CA ALA A 6 16.09 -3.05 32.04
C ALA A 6 16.37 -1.59 32.44
N LEU A 7 15.34 -0.74 32.47
CA LEU A 7 15.44 0.65 32.96
C LEU A 7 15.88 0.70 34.42
N LYS A 8 15.29 -0.15 35.27
CA LYS A 8 15.65 -0.25 36.68
C LYS A 8 17.08 -0.75 36.88
N LEU A 9 17.54 -1.69 36.06
CA LEU A 9 18.89 -2.24 36.12
C LEU A 9 19.96 -1.21 35.71
N LEU A 10 19.67 -0.42 34.67
CA LEU A 10 20.56 0.67 34.23
C LEU A 10 20.40 1.95 35.07
N GLY A 11 19.36 2.05 35.91
CA GLY A 11 19.09 3.24 36.72
C GLY A 11 18.61 4.45 35.92
N VAL A 12 17.93 4.21 34.80
CA VAL A 12 17.53 5.24 33.82
C VAL A 12 16.02 5.47 33.87
N ALA A 13 15.60 6.72 33.73
CA ALA A 13 14.17 7.09 33.70
C ALA A 13 13.47 6.59 32.42
N GLU A 14 12.17 6.32 32.52
CA GLU A 14 11.33 5.91 31.40
C GLU A 14 11.20 7.07 30.39
N GLY A 15 11.90 6.97 29.26
CA GLY A 15 11.97 8.02 28.24
C GLY A 15 13.28 8.83 28.20
N ALA A 16 14.33 8.39 28.91
CA ALA A 16 15.65 9.01 28.79
C ALA A 16 16.22 8.91 27.36
N SER A 17 17.11 9.84 27.02
CA SER A 17 17.76 9.85 25.72
C SER A 17 18.67 8.63 25.55
N PHE A 18 18.95 8.25 24.30
CA PHE A 18 19.85 7.13 24.03
C PHE A 18 21.27 7.38 24.56
N ASP A 19 21.71 8.64 24.60
CA ASP A 19 22.99 9.03 25.17
C ASP A 19 23.02 8.83 26.69
N ASP A 20 21.91 9.10 27.40
CA ASP A 20 21.80 8.83 28.84
C ASP A 20 21.87 7.33 29.14
N ILE A 21 21.25 6.49 28.30
CA ILE A 21 21.31 5.03 28.40
C ILE A 21 22.75 4.53 28.24
N LEU A 22 23.50 5.08 27.28
CA LEU A 22 24.89 4.70 27.03
C LEU A 22 25.81 5.15 28.17
N ARG A 23 25.59 6.35 28.70
CA ARG A 23 26.31 6.85 29.89
C ARG A 23 26.02 5.98 31.11
N ALA A 24 24.76 5.62 31.35
CA ALA A 24 24.37 4.75 32.46
C ALA A 24 24.98 3.35 32.34
N LYS A 25 24.98 2.74 31.14
CA LYS A 25 25.70 1.48 30.88
C LYS A 25 27.16 1.57 31.29
N SER A 26 27.87 2.61 30.83
CA SER A 26 29.30 2.76 31.13
C SER A 26 29.56 2.90 32.63
N ALA A 27 28.67 3.57 33.37
CA ALA A 27 28.75 3.73 34.82
C ALA A 27 28.48 2.41 35.58
N VAL A 28 27.45 1.66 35.17
CA VAL A 28 27.11 0.36 35.78
C VAL A 28 28.18 -0.69 35.49
N LEU A 29 28.73 -0.69 34.27
CA LEU A 29 29.83 -1.57 33.88
C LEU A 29 31.10 -1.29 34.70
N ALA A 30 31.41 -0.02 34.96
CA ALA A 30 32.53 0.37 35.81
C ALA A 30 32.37 -0.07 37.29
N SER A 31 31.12 -0.22 37.76
CA SER A 31 30.82 -0.72 39.09
C SER A 31 30.85 -2.25 39.19
N CYS A 32 30.72 -2.97 38.06
CA CYS A 32 30.83 -4.43 38.00
C CYS A 32 32.31 -4.83 37.83
N LYS A 33 33.00 -5.09 38.94
CA LYS A 33 34.40 -5.57 38.95
C LYS A 33 34.49 -7.06 38.55
N ASP A 34 34.31 -7.35 37.26
CA ASP A 34 34.48 -8.68 36.62
C ASP A 34 33.41 -9.75 36.92
N ASP A 35 32.26 -9.39 37.50
CA ASP A 35 31.11 -10.31 37.58
C ASP A 35 30.52 -10.55 36.17
N GLN A 36 30.94 -11.64 35.51
CA GLN A 36 30.53 -11.97 34.14
C GLN A 36 29.00 -12.06 33.97
N ASP A 37 28.30 -12.60 34.97
CA ASP A 37 26.84 -12.70 34.95
C ASP A 37 26.15 -11.34 35.06
N ALA A 38 26.71 -10.43 35.86
CA ALA A 38 26.19 -9.06 36.00
C ALA A 38 26.44 -8.26 34.71
N VAL A 39 27.63 -8.41 34.10
CA VAL A 39 27.95 -7.80 32.81
C VAL A 39 26.99 -8.29 31.72
N ALA A 40 26.73 -9.60 31.64
CA ALA A 40 25.78 -10.16 30.69
C ALA A 40 24.35 -9.61 30.87
N GLN A 41 23.91 -9.40 32.11
CA GLN A 41 22.61 -8.79 32.40
C GLN A 41 22.55 -7.31 32.01
N VAL A 42 23.63 -6.56 32.20
CA VAL A 42 23.74 -5.14 31.78
C VAL A 42 23.72 -5.04 30.25
N GLU A 43 24.41 -5.92 29.55
CA GLU A 43 24.39 -5.98 28.08
C GLU A 43 23.02 -6.38 27.55
N ALA A 44 22.36 -7.37 28.17
CA ALA A 44 20.99 -7.73 27.82
C ALA A 44 20.00 -6.59 28.08
N ALA A 45 20.18 -5.81 29.16
CA ALA A 45 19.39 -4.60 29.44
C ALA A 45 19.55 -3.57 28.32
N TYR A 46 20.80 -3.30 27.95
CA TYR A 46 21.16 -2.35 26.92
C TYR A 46 20.58 -2.74 25.55
N ASP A 47 20.73 -4.01 25.16
CA ASP A 47 20.23 -4.50 23.88
C ASP A 47 18.71 -4.40 23.76
N MET A 48 17.96 -4.66 24.83
CA MET A 48 16.51 -4.46 24.82
C MET A 48 16.12 -2.99 24.65
N LEU A 49 16.77 -2.07 25.37
CA LEU A 49 16.48 -0.63 25.23
C LEU A 49 16.89 -0.11 23.85
N LEU A 50 17.99 -0.61 23.30
CA LEU A 50 18.41 -0.33 21.93
C LEU A 50 17.34 -0.81 20.92
N MET A 51 16.89 -2.05 21.03
CA MET A 51 15.85 -2.60 20.15
C MET A 51 14.52 -1.86 20.30
N GLN A 52 14.17 -1.42 21.51
CA GLN A 52 12.99 -0.58 21.73
C GLN A 52 13.12 0.77 21.00
N SER A 53 14.27 1.44 21.09
CA SER A 53 14.50 2.71 20.37
C SER A 53 14.42 2.54 18.84
N LEU A 54 14.94 1.42 18.32
CA LEU A 54 14.88 1.10 16.89
C LEU A 54 13.44 0.78 16.45
N SER A 55 12.67 0.06 17.26
CA SER A 55 11.27 -0.23 16.95
C SER A 55 10.40 1.03 16.98
N GLN A 56 10.64 1.96 17.90
CA GLN A 56 9.99 3.27 17.93
C GLN A 56 10.31 4.10 16.68
N ARG A 57 11.57 4.11 16.22
CA ARG A 57 11.96 4.74 14.95
C ARG A 57 11.28 4.11 13.74
N ARG A 58 11.19 2.77 13.67
CA ARG A 58 10.43 2.07 12.61
C ARG A 58 8.94 2.40 12.65
N ALA A 59 8.38 2.62 13.83
CA ALA A 59 6.99 3.02 14.03
C ALA A 59 6.73 4.52 13.78
N GLY A 60 7.76 5.30 13.39
CA GLY A 60 7.64 6.75 13.15
C GLY A 60 7.49 7.60 14.42
N LYS A 61 7.64 7.01 15.62
CA LYS A 61 7.66 7.72 16.89
C LYS A 61 9.10 8.07 17.26
N VAL A 62 9.57 9.22 16.79
CA VAL A 62 10.86 9.74 17.25
C VAL A 62 10.63 10.49 18.56
N VAL A 63 11.20 9.96 19.64
CA VAL A 63 11.08 10.52 21.00
C VAL A 63 11.72 11.91 21.10
N ASP A 64 12.67 12.21 20.22
CA ASP A 64 13.42 13.45 20.27
C ASP A 64 13.08 14.39 19.09
N ASN A 65 12.42 15.50 19.40
CA ASN A 65 12.06 16.53 18.43
C ASN A 65 13.27 17.33 17.91
N SER A 66 14.46 17.13 18.50
CA SER A 66 15.71 17.76 18.06
C SER A 66 16.34 17.07 16.85
N ILE A 67 15.96 15.83 16.56
CA ILE A 67 16.45 15.09 15.39
C ILE A 67 15.77 15.65 14.15
N ARG A 68 16.38 16.69 13.60
CA ARG A 68 16.03 17.20 12.28
C ARG A 68 16.36 16.12 11.27
N TYR A 69 15.32 15.50 10.70
CA TYR A 69 15.47 14.76 9.46
C TYR A 69 16.27 15.64 8.51
N ALA A 70 17.24 15.05 7.81
CA ALA A 70 17.87 15.74 6.70
C ALA A 70 16.72 16.34 5.90
N ASP A 71 16.68 17.67 5.75
CA ASP A 71 15.75 18.37 4.88
C ASP A 71 16.01 17.82 3.48
N VAL A 72 15.42 16.65 3.21
CA VAL A 72 15.17 16.18 1.87
C VAL A 72 14.22 17.24 1.40
N LYS A 73 14.77 18.23 0.67
CA LYS A 73 13.99 19.18 -0.12
C LYS A 73 12.79 18.37 -0.60
N PRO A 74 11.55 18.70 -0.17
CA PRO A 74 10.41 17.96 -0.65
C PRO A 74 10.60 17.93 -2.16
N VAL A 75 10.78 16.73 -2.72
CA VAL A 75 10.94 16.58 -4.15
C VAL A 75 9.73 17.31 -4.66
N LYS A 76 9.95 18.49 -5.26
CA LYS A 76 8.87 19.30 -5.84
C LYS A 76 8.11 18.28 -6.65
N SER A 77 6.88 17.96 -6.21
CA SER A 77 6.05 17.13 -7.07
C SER A 77 5.95 17.95 -8.34
N ALA A 78 6.54 17.42 -9.40
CA ALA A 78 6.31 17.95 -10.72
C ALA A 78 4.82 17.72 -10.98
N GLY A 79 4.00 18.70 -10.61
CA GLY A 79 2.55 18.57 -10.59
C GLY A 79 1.89 19.18 -9.36
N SER A 80 2.13 20.47 -9.08
CA SER A 80 1.05 21.32 -8.57
C SER A 80 0.02 21.51 -9.70
N GLY A 81 -0.65 20.41 -10.04
CA GLY A 81 -1.89 20.44 -10.79
C GLY A 81 -2.98 20.54 -9.75
N THR A 82 -3.62 21.70 -9.67
CA THR A 82 -4.89 21.92 -8.98
C THR A 82 -5.79 20.70 -9.11
N VAL A 83 -5.98 19.96 -8.01
CA VAL A 83 -7.01 18.94 -7.90
C VAL A 83 -8.33 19.65 -8.17
N PRO A 84 -9.11 19.28 -9.20
CA PRO A 84 -10.29 20.04 -9.58
C PRO A 84 -11.33 20.03 -8.46
N GLN A 85 -12.00 21.17 -8.27
CA GLN A 85 -12.85 21.47 -7.11
C GLN A 85 -13.99 20.45 -6.88
N TRP A 86 -14.46 19.81 -7.96
CA TRP A 86 -15.46 18.73 -7.88
C TRP A 86 -14.94 17.48 -7.16
N MET A 87 -13.64 17.20 -7.25
CA MET A 87 -13.00 16.04 -6.61
C MET A 87 -12.71 16.33 -5.11
N GLN A 88 -12.41 17.58 -4.78
CA GLN A 88 -12.23 18.03 -3.39
C GLN A 88 -13.53 18.00 -2.58
N ALA A 89 -14.67 18.29 -3.22
CA ALA A 89 -15.99 18.27 -2.58
C ALA A 89 -16.40 16.84 -2.16
N THR A 90 -16.02 15.83 -2.94
CA THR A 90 -16.31 14.41 -2.66
C THR A 90 -15.32 13.80 -1.66
N MET A 91 -14.08 14.30 -1.61
CA MET A 91 -13.04 13.84 -0.67
C MET A 91 -13.32 14.21 0.79
N LYS A 92 -14.09 15.26 1.07
CA LYS A 92 -14.38 15.69 2.46
C LYS A 92 -15.25 14.72 3.26
N ASN A 93 -15.97 13.80 2.60
CA ASN A 93 -16.91 12.88 3.23
C ASN A 93 -16.55 11.40 3.05
N ALA A 94 -15.41 11.08 2.44
CA ALA A 94 -15.00 9.70 2.22
C ALA A 94 -14.09 9.22 3.37
N PRO A 95 -14.38 8.09 4.04
CA PRO A 95 -13.52 7.52 5.09
C PRO A 95 -12.22 6.89 4.55
N VAL A 96 -11.78 7.31 3.37
CA VAL A 96 -10.67 6.75 2.61
C VAL A 96 -9.72 7.89 2.25
N THR A 97 -8.46 7.77 2.64
CA THR A 97 -7.47 8.82 2.46
C THR A 97 -6.97 8.78 1.01
N PHE A 98 -7.35 9.78 0.22
CA PHE A 98 -6.91 9.91 -1.16
C PHE A 98 -5.58 10.66 -1.23
N GLU A 99 -4.49 9.98 -1.62
CA GLU A 99 -3.18 10.60 -1.81
C GLU A 99 -2.73 10.45 -3.27
N VAL A 100 -2.18 11.53 -3.87
CA VAL A 100 -1.70 11.53 -5.25
C VAL A 100 -0.56 10.50 -5.37
N PRO A 101 -0.63 9.53 -6.31
CA PRO A 101 0.35 8.47 -6.38
C PRO A 101 1.76 9.01 -6.65
N SER A 102 2.75 8.42 -5.99
CA SER A 102 4.15 8.60 -6.34
C SER A 102 4.38 8.16 -7.80
N SER A 103 5.14 8.95 -8.57
CA SER A 103 5.38 8.72 -10.00
C SER A 103 5.92 7.32 -10.31
N SER A 104 6.69 6.73 -9.38
CA SER A 104 7.23 5.37 -9.50
C SER A 104 6.15 4.28 -9.37
N SER A 105 5.22 4.41 -8.42
CA SER A 105 4.10 3.47 -8.28
C SER A 105 3.08 3.60 -9.41
N LEU A 106 2.91 4.82 -9.93
CA LEU A 106 1.99 5.11 -11.01
C LEU A 106 2.39 4.33 -12.27
N GLY A 107 3.67 4.33 -12.64
CA GLY A 107 4.16 3.62 -13.81
C GLY A 107 4.00 2.10 -13.72
N ILE A 108 4.22 1.50 -12.56
CA ILE A 108 4.10 0.04 -12.39
C ILE A 108 2.63 -0.38 -12.40
N GLN A 109 1.76 0.33 -11.66
CA GLN A 109 0.33 0.00 -11.62
C GLN A 109 -0.33 0.25 -12.98
N SER A 110 -0.03 1.36 -13.65
CA SER A 110 -0.55 1.63 -15.00
C SER A 110 -0.06 0.62 -16.02
N CYS A 111 1.18 0.13 -15.89
CA CYS A 111 1.71 -0.91 -16.77
C CYS A 111 1.00 -2.25 -16.55
N VAL A 112 0.82 -2.69 -15.30
CA VAL A 112 0.15 -3.96 -14.98
C VAL A 112 -1.31 -3.96 -15.43
N TYR A 113 -2.08 -2.93 -15.07
CA TYR A 113 -3.48 -2.84 -15.47
C TYR A 113 -3.65 -2.50 -16.96
N GLY A 114 -2.73 -1.72 -17.53
CA GLY A 114 -2.71 -1.43 -18.97
C GLY A 114 -2.45 -2.69 -19.81
N ALA A 115 -1.51 -3.54 -19.38
CA ALA A 115 -1.27 -4.83 -20.01
C ALA A 115 -2.50 -5.74 -19.92
N LEU A 116 -3.18 -5.76 -18.77
CA LEU A 116 -4.43 -6.53 -18.59
C LEU A 116 -5.56 -6.00 -19.49
N MET A 117 -5.73 -4.69 -19.65
CA MET A 117 -6.72 -4.14 -20.57
C MET A 117 -6.41 -4.48 -22.03
N VAL A 118 -5.16 -4.29 -22.48
CA VAL A 118 -4.76 -4.65 -23.85
C VAL A 118 -4.96 -6.15 -24.09
N PHE A 119 -4.65 -6.99 -23.11
CA PHE A 119 -4.88 -8.42 -23.17
C PHE A 119 -6.39 -8.75 -23.24
N THR A 120 -7.22 -8.07 -22.45
CA THR A 120 -8.68 -8.21 -22.47
C THR A 120 -9.27 -7.86 -23.82
N TYR A 121 -8.82 -6.74 -24.40
CA TYR A 121 -9.21 -6.30 -25.73
C TYR A 121 -8.77 -7.29 -26.82
N ALA A 122 -7.50 -7.73 -26.77
CA ALA A 122 -6.98 -8.72 -27.71
C ALA A 122 -7.72 -10.07 -27.63
N SER A 123 -8.09 -10.52 -26.43
CA SER A 123 -8.93 -11.71 -26.23
C SER A 123 -10.38 -11.51 -26.72
N GLY A 124 -10.89 -10.28 -26.67
CA GLY A 124 -12.24 -9.93 -27.13
C GLY A 124 -12.37 -9.72 -28.65
N SER A 125 -11.29 -9.31 -29.32
CA SER A 125 -11.25 -9.06 -30.77
C SER A 125 -10.75 -10.26 -31.58
N SER A 126 -9.98 -11.17 -30.98
CA SER A 126 -9.31 -12.25 -31.72
C SER A 126 -10.12 -13.54 -31.69
N THR A 127 -10.81 -13.85 -32.80
CA THR A 127 -11.35 -15.19 -33.09
C THR A 127 -10.24 -16.25 -33.33
N SER A 128 -8.97 -15.87 -33.28
CA SER A 128 -7.80 -16.68 -33.70
C SER A 128 -6.76 -16.97 -32.62
N LEU A 129 -7.05 -16.73 -31.33
CA LEU A 129 -6.22 -17.25 -30.25
C LEU A 129 -6.44 -18.76 -30.12
N PRO A 130 -5.40 -19.59 -29.90
CA PRO A 130 -5.56 -21.03 -29.75
C PRO A 130 -6.54 -21.33 -28.63
N SER A 131 -7.44 -22.28 -28.88
CA SER A 131 -8.64 -22.67 -28.11
C SER A 131 -8.41 -23.10 -26.64
N THR A 132 -7.18 -22.99 -26.15
CA THR A 132 -6.81 -23.07 -24.73
C THR A 132 -7.05 -21.75 -23.98
N TYR A 133 -7.13 -20.62 -24.69
CA TYR A 133 -7.31 -19.26 -24.13
C TYR A 133 -8.61 -18.57 -24.59
N THR A 134 -9.56 -19.31 -25.15
CA THR A 134 -10.86 -18.80 -25.61
C THR A 134 -12.04 -19.47 -24.90
N SER A 135 -11.77 -20.17 -23.80
CA SER A 135 -12.80 -20.71 -22.91
C SER A 135 -13.55 -19.57 -22.21
N ALA A 136 -14.82 -19.81 -21.86
CA ALA A 136 -15.71 -18.85 -21.19
C ALA A 136 -15.14 -18.22 -19.91
N ASP A 137 -14.04 -18.79 -19.38
CA ASP A 137 -13.37 -18.40 -18.15
C ASP A 137 -12.30 -17.30 -18.33
N VAL A 138 -11.99 -16.88 -19.56
CA VAL A 138 -10.88 -15.94 -19.85
C VAL A 138 -11.11 -14.55 -19.21
N PRO A 139 -12.31 -13.92 -19.34
CA PRO A 139 -12.62 -12.71 -18.58
C PRO A 139 -12.54 -12.94 -17.07
N GLY A 140 -12.98 -14.11 -16.59
CA GLY A 140 -12.90 -14.47 -15.17
C GLY A 140 -11.46 -14.54 -14.65
N PHE A 141 -10.56 -15.13 -15.42
CA PHE A 141 -9.13 -15.23 -15.11
C PHE A 141 -8.44 -13.86 -15.09
N ILE A 142 -8.75 -13.01 -16.07
CA ILE A 142 -8.25 -11.64 -16.14
C ILE A 142 -8.70 -10.83 -14.92
N LEU A 143 -9.98 -10.91 -14.57
CA LEU A 143 -10.55 -10.22 -13.41
C LEU A 143 -9.97 -10.75 -12.09
N ALA A 144 -9.76 -12.06 -11.95
CA ALA A 144 -9.12 -12.65 -10.78
C ALA A 144 -7.68 -12.16 -10.63
N THR A 145 -6.94 -12.04 -11.74
CA THR A 145 -5.58 -11.51 -11.76
C THR A 145 -5.56 -10.03 -11.41
N GLY A 146 -6.49 -9.23 -11.94
CA GLY A 146 -6.65 -7.81 -11.59
C GLY A 146 -7.05 -7.59 -10.12
N PHE A 147 -7.88 -8.47 -9.57
CA PHE A 147 -8.25 -8.48 -8.15
C PHE A 147 -7.04 -8.82 -7.26
N GLY A 148 -6.28 -9.86 -7.60
CA GLY A 148 -5.06 -10.24 -6.89
C GLY A 148 -4.00 -9.13 -6.92
N ALA A 149 -3.81 -8.49 -8.08
CA ALA A 149 -2.94 -7.33 -8.22
C ALA A 149 -3.38 -6.16 -7.33
N SER A 150 -4.69 -5.85 -7.29
CA SER A 150 -5.25 -4.82 -6.42
C SER A 150 -4.91 -5.12 -4.96
N LEU A 151 -5.20 -6.34 -4.51
CA LEU A 151 -4.99 -6.76 -3.13
C LEU A 151 -3.51 -6.70 -2.73
N TYR A 152 -2.61 -7.10 -3.62
CA TYR A 152 -1.17 -7.01 -3.42
C TYR A 152 -0.71 -5.54 -3.25
N PHE A 153 -1.14 -4.64 -4.14
CA PHE A 153 -0.76 -3.24 -4.07
C PHE A 153 -1.33 -2.52 -2.84
N LEU A 154 -2.58 -2.82 -2.44
CA LEU A 154 -3.16 -2.26 -1.22
C LEU A 154 -2.44 -2.79 0.04
N THR A 155 -2.13 -4.09 0.09
CA THR A 155 -1.41 -4.69 1.23
C THR A 155 0.02 -4.13 1.34
N LYS A 156 0.69 -3.92 0.20
CA LYS A 156 2.02 -3.27 0.14
C LYS A 156 2.00 -1.83 0.70
N LYS A 157 0.84 -1.17 0.73
CA LYS A 157 0.65 0.17 1.30
C LYS A 157 0.36 0.18 2.82
N ASN A 158 0.57 -0.92 3.54
CA ASN A 158 0.23 -1.10 4.97
C ASN A 158 -1.28 -1.10 5.29
N MET A 159 -2.14 -1.40 4.32
CA MET A 159 -3.56 -1.60 4.60
C MET A 159 -3.82 -3.00 5.16
N ASN A 160 -4.71 -3.10 6.15
CA ASN A 160 -5.20 -4.41 6.62
C ASN A 160 -5.87 -5.16 5.46
N LEU A 161 -5.55 -6.44 5.29
CA LEU A 161 -6.09 -7.31 4.21
C LEU A 161 -7.61 -7.26 4.11
N GLY A 162 -8.33 -7.28 5.24
CA GLY A 162 -9.79 -7.20 5.26
C GLY A 162 -10.35 -5.88 4.73
N LYS A 163 -9.68 -4.75 5.03
CA LYS A 163 -10.06 -3.43 4.49
C LYS A 163 -9.75 -3.36 2.99
N ALA A 164 -8.58 -3.83 2.59
CA ALA A 164 -8.17 -3.89 1.19
C ALA A 164 -9.15 -4.74 0.34
N ALA A 165 -9.58 -5.89 0.87
CA ALA A 165 -10.57 -6.74 0.24
C ALA A 165 -11.93 -6.02 0.11
N LEU A 166 -12.42 -5.40 1.18
CA LEU A 166 -13.69 -4.67 1.17
C LEU A 166 -13.71 -3.55 0.11
N ILE A 167 -12.62 -2.80 0.03
CA ILE A 167 -12.48 -1.69 -0.92
C ILE A 167 -12.35 -2.21 -2.36
N THR A 168 -11.61 -3.30 -2.57
CA THR A 168 -11.48 -3.91 -3.91
C THR A 168 -12.81 -4.50 -4.38
N VAL A 169 -13.59 -5.13 -3.49
CA VAL A 169 -14.95 -5.61 -3.78
C VAL A 169 -15.88 -4.43 -4.09
N GLY A 170 -15.78 -3.33 -3.34
CA GLY A 170 -16.51 -2.10 -3.64
C GLY A 170 -16.18 -1.54 -5.02
N GLY A 171 -14.88 -1.47 -5.37
CA GLY A 171 -14.42 -1.06 -6.70
C GLY A 171 -14.94 -1.96 -7.82
N LEU A 172 -15.00 -3.28 -7.58
CA LEU A 172 -15.53 -4.23 -8.54
C LEU A 172 -17.04 -4.03 -8.75
N ALA A 173 -17.82 -3.84 -7.67
CA ALA A 173 -19.26 -3.57 -7.77
C ALA A 173 -19.55 -2.26 -8.53
N VAL A 174 -18.78 -1.20 -8.26
CA VAL A 174 -18.89 0.07 -9.00
C VAL A 174 -18.51 -0.11 -10.46
N GLY A 175 -17.40 -0.81 -10.75
CA GLY A 175 -16.96 -1.07 -12.12
C GLY A 175 -17.97 -1.89 -12.91
N ALA A 176 -18.56 -2.92 -12.30
CA ALA A 176 -19.56 -3.78 -12.93
C ALA A 176 -20.87 -3.04 -13.22
N THR A 177 -21.36 -2.24 -12.26
CA THR A 177 -22.59 -1.45 -12.45
C THR A 177 -22.43 -0.40 -13.54
N VAL A 178 -21.30 0.32 -13.55
CA VAL A 178 -20.99 1.30 -14.60
C VAL A 178 -20.79 0.61 -15.94
N GLY A 179 -20.03 -0.48 -15.99
CA GLY A 179 -19.79 -1.25 -17.22
C GLY A 179 -21.08 -1.79 -17.83
N SER A 180 -21.99 -2.31 -17.02
CA SER A 180 -23.29 -2.82 -17.48
C SER A 180 -24.23 -1.69 -17.94
N ALA A 181 -24.20 -0.52 -17.28
CA ALA A 181 -24.96 0.64 -17.75
C ALA A 181 -24.44 1.16 -19.10
N VAL A 182 -23.12 1.18 -19.29
CA VAL A 182 -22.48 1.59 -20.55
C VAL A 182 -22.76 0.58 -21.66
N GLU A 183 -22.72 -0.72 -21.38
CA GLU A 183 -23.12 -1.78 -22.30
C GLU A 183 -24.57 -1.59 -22.80
N ASN A 184 -25.49 -1.37 -21.86
CA ASN A 184 -26.91 -1.15 -22.17
C ASN A 184 -27.14 0.14 -22.98
N TRP A 185 -26.30 1.16 -22.78
CA TRP A 185 -26.38 2.43 -23.51
C TRP A 185 -25.77 2.36 -24.91
N LEU A 186 -24.63 1.66 -25.07
CA LEU A 186 -23.98 1.50 -26.37
C LEU A 186 -24.72 0.54 -27.31
N GLN A 187 -25.69 -0.26 -26.81
CA GLN A 187 -26.35 -1.31 -27.58
C GLN A 187 -25.30 -2.13 -28.36
N VAL A 188 -24.29 -2.65 -27.65
CA VAL A 188 -23.11 -3.32 -28.24
C VAL A 188 -23.49 -4.51 -29.14
N ASP A 189 -24.72 -5.03 -28.98
CA ASP A 189 -25.34 -6.05 -29.84
C ASP A 189 -25.66 -5.57 -31.27
N VAL A 190 -25.81 -4.26 -31.51
CA VAL A 190 -26.25 -3.68 -32.80
C VAL A 190 -25.11 -3.01 -33.57
N VAL A 191 -24.12 -2.41 -32.89
CA VAL A 191 -22.96 -1.79 -33.55
C VAL A 191 -21.68 -2.21 -32.83
N PRO A 192 -20.80 -3.01 -33.47
CA PRO A 192 -19.53 -3.40 -32.86
C PRO A 192 -18.65 -2.16 -32.70
N PHE A 193 -18.54 -1.67 -31.47
CA PHE A 193 -17.61 -0.60 -31.16
C PHE A 193 -16.19 -1.19 -31.18
N LEU A 194 -15.34 -0.73 -32.10
CA LEU A 194 -13.94 -1.17 -32.24
C LEU A 194 -13.70 -2.67 -32.51
N GLY A 195 -14.70 -3.47 -32.89
CA GLY A 195 -14.50 -4.87 -33.29
C GLY A 195 -14.51 -5.89 -32.15
N VAL A 196 -15.00 -5.52 -30.96
CA VAL A 196 -15.30 -6.46 -29.87
C VAL A 196 -16.73 -6.99 -30.01
N HIS A 197 -16.87 -8.32 -30.07
CA HIS A 197 -18.15 -9.01 -30.27
C HIS A 197 -18.83 -9.45 -28.97
N SER A 198 -18.22 -9.20 -27.80
CA SER A 198 -18.69 -9.75 -26.53
C SER A 198 -18.94 -8.64 -25.50
N PRO A 199 -20.18 -8.53 -24.97
CA PRO A 199 -20.50 -7.56 -23.93
C PRO A 199 -19.65 -7.71 -22.65
N ALA A 200 -19.18 -8.93 -22.35
CA ALA A 200 -18.32 -9.21 -21.22
C ALA A 200 -16.96 -8.48 -21.26
N VAL A 201 -16.47 -8.15 -22.46
CA VAL A 201 -15.19 -7.45 -22.66
C VAL A 201 -15.33 -5.98 -22.21
N VAL A 202 -16.44 -5.35 -22.56
CA VAL A 202 -16.73 -3.96 -22.15
C VAL A 202 -16.82 -3.88 -20.63
N VAL A 203 -17.60 -4.76 -20.01
CA VAL A 203 -17.76 -4.79 -18.55
C VAL A 203 -16.43 -5.03 -17.82
N SER A 204 -15.59 -5.92 -18.34
CA SER A 204 -14.29 -6.22 -17.72
C SER A 204 -13.29 -5.06 -17.83
N GLU A 205 -13.27 -4.28 -18.92
CA GLU A 205 -12.45 -3.06 -19.00
C GLU A 205 -12.85 -2.03 -17.94
N PHE A 206 -14.16 -1.78 -17.76
CA PHE A 206 -14.63 -0.86 -16.72
C PHE A 206 -14.30 -1.34 -15.30
N ILE A 207 -14.32 -2.66 -15.06
CA ILE A 207 -13.89 -3.23 -13.78
C ILE A 207 -12.38 -3.03 -13.58
N LEU A 208 -11.54 -3.31 -14.58
CA LEU A 208 -10.09 -3.12 -14.49
C LEU A 208 -9.73 -1.63 -14.30
N PHE A 209 -10.45 -0.73 -14.95
CA PHE A 209 -10.27 0.71 -14.78
C PHE A 209 -10.64 1.16 -13.36
N SER A 210 -11.79 0.69 -12.84
CA SER A 210 -12.20 0.93 -11.47
C SER A 210 -11.19 0.39 -10.46
N GLN A 211 -10.66 -0.82 -10.67
CA GLN A 211 -9.63 -1.42 -9.83
C GLN A 211 -8.30 -0.65 -9.89
N LEU A 212 -7.90 -0.14 -11.06
CA LEU A 212 -6.74 0.74 -11.20
C LEU A 212 -6.93 2.03 -10.39
N LEU A 213 -8.11 2.66 -10.47
CA LEU A 213 -8.42 3.84 -9.67
C LEU A 213 -8.36 3.54 -8.18
N VAL A 214 -8.99 2.46 -7.73
CA VAL A 214 -8.94 2.02 -6.33
C VAL A 214 -7.50 1.78 -5.89
N SER A 215 -6.71 1.07 -6.70
CA SER A 215 -5.31 0.75 -6.38
C SER A 215 -4.40 1.98 -6.36
N LEU A 216 -4.68 2.99 -7.20
CA LEU A 216 -3.90 4.24 -7.24
C LEU A 216 -4.25 5.15 -6.08
N PHE A 217 -5.55 5.41 -5.92
CA PHE A 217 -6.05 6.51 -5.11
C PHE A 217 -6.34 6.13 -3.66
N VAL A 218 -6.55 4.85 -3.36
CA VAL A 218 -6.84 4.40 -2.00
C VAL A 218 -5.56 4.02 -1.27
N ARG A 219 -5.42 4.53 -0.04
CA ARG A 219 -4.36 4.22 0.92
C ARG A 219 -4.93 4.07 2.32
#